data_AF-A0A2E2RTP3-F1
#
_entry.id   AF-A0A2E2RTP3-F1
#
_cell.length_a   1.000
_cell.length_b   1.000
_cell.length_c   1.000
_cell.angle_alpha   90.00
_cell.angle_beta   90.00
_cell.angle_gamma   90.00
#
_symmetry.space_group_name_H-M   'P 1'
#
loop_
_entity.id
_entity.type
_entity.pdbx_description
1 polymer ?
#
loop_
_entity_poly.entity_id
_entity_poly.type
_entity_poly.pdbx_seq_one_letter_code
_entity_poly.pdbx_strand_id
1 'polypeptide(L)'
;MTARGKIALSLIVALATVVVVATLIARQVWKVEEVFEANEALKSEGYYLSEFEFELLSISYYLDKGRYLDGLKRLDQMHRKLTTRDGLVKVPDFADADERLAFYLDRQNPETGAFYPNATDPVLAYVGVTSNMINLIESLSRQAGKPFQLKYPLRFLERIDTPEEMTATLDDAGLVGFVGTKLKPLFVSSIELNDLLEQCERLAIYPFPAEARMAFLQWFYNNQDPETGLWGPRDRASGKIIDGGDIGDSGKVIKIFVDSDGNNVHPKFPLRYADRIFASSIERLSTPLPSRLDQMHRWIIDRDRGFRFLTKYVWEKGSQEDRERVRDMLSDFVTLRFERLYVPADGAFSLYPDSDAADLDGTSEAAGMLDYIGALSGETQQSLWGAPDTTMTDLGQTDIASLATGGLDPVARRPEVNAIRFYEADPDGQFLRDVVAVYYPRATPVLDMVDLMPRMKGWLDTTAQTMGNWGSKEKIGERLSGTTVDPAPVIGPDRLTQLDALLREKGDLVAIGFDVLQAPRSRIVFEQK
;
A
#
# COMPACT_ATOMS: atom_id res chain seq x y z
N MET A 1 -45.33 -49.26 -3.20
CA MET A 1 -44.44 -48.50 -2.29
C MET A 1 -45.29 -47.59 -1.42
N THR A 2 -45.34 -47.81 -0.10
CA THR A 2 -46.18 -47.05 0.84
C THR A 2 -45.68 -45.61 0.97
N ALA A 3 -46.53 -44.67 1.39
CA ALA A 3 -46.17 -43.25 1.56
C ALA A 3 -44.91 -43.07 2.47
N ARG A 4 -44.76 -43.93 3.48
CA ARG A 4 -43.55 -43.99 4.34
C ARG A 4 -42.28 -44.43 3.59
N GLY A 5 -42.39 -45.36 2.64
CA GLY A 5 -41.27 -45.79 1.79
C GLY A 5 -40.82 -44.73 0.79
N LYS A 6 -41.74 -43.89 0.29
CA LYS A 6 -41.40 -42.72 -0.55
C LYS A 6 -40.65 -41.65 0.25
N ILE A 7 -41.12 -41.34 1.47
CA ILE A 7 -40.48 -40.35 2.36
C ILE A 7 -39.08 -40.80 2.79
N ALA A 8 -38.90 -42.08 3.14
CA ALA A 8 -37.59 -42.63 3.52
C ALA A 8 -36.59 -42.61 2.34
N LEU A 9 -37.04 -42.95 1.13
CA LEU A 9 -36.20 -42.89 -0.07
C LEU A 9 -35.79 -41.46 -0.42
N SER A 10 -36.72 -40.49 -0.33
CA SER A 10 -36.42 -39.07 -0.55
C SER A 10 -35.43 -38.51 0.46
N LEU A 11 -35.50 -38.92 1.74
CA LEU A 11 -34.54 -38.53 2.78
C LEU A 11 -33.14 -39.13 2.54
N ILE A 12 -33.06 -40.38 2.09
CA ILE A 12 -31.78 -41.04 1.76
C ILE A 12 -31.14 -40.38 0.53
N VAL A 13 -31.91 -40.06 -0.51
CA VAL A 13 -31.41 -39.36 -1.70
C VAL A 13 -30.97 -37.94 -1.34
N ALA A 14 -31.72 -37.23 -0.50
CA ALA A 14 -31.34 -35.90 -0.03
C ALA A 14 -30.04 -35.96 0.80
N LEU A 15 -29.92 -36.92 1.72
CA LEU A 15 -28.72 -37.10 2.53
C LEU A 15 -27.50 -37.52 1.68
N ALA A 16 -27.67 -38.43 0.72
CA ALA A 16 -26.62 -38.81 -0.22
C ALA A 16 -26.21 -37.62 -1.10
N THR A 17 -27.15 -36.77 -1.52
CA THR A 17 -26.85 -35.54 -2.25
C THR A 17 -26.07 -34.57 -1.38
N VAL A 18 -26.45 -34.39 -0.11
CA VAL A 18 -25.71 -33.54 0.85
C VAL A 18 -24.31 -34.07 1.11
N VAL A 19 -24.14 -35.39 1.28
CA VAL A 19 -22.81 -36.01 1.48
C VAL A 19 -21.94 -35.91 0.23
N VAL A 20 -22.50 -36.11 -0.96
CA VAL A 20 -21.79 -35.93 -2.24
C VAL A 20 -21.39 -34.47 -2.43
N VAL A 21 -22.30 -33.51 -2.18
CA VAL A 21 -22.00 -32.08 -2.25
C VAL A 21 -20.94 -31.69 -1.23
N ALA A 22 -21.02 -32.17 0.02
CA ALA A 22 -20.02 -31.91 1.06
C ALA A 22 -18.64 -32.50 0.72
N THR A 23 -18.60 -33.71 0.16
CA THR A 23 -17.36 -34.36 -0.28
C THR A 23 -16.76 -33.64 -1.48
N LEU A 24 -17.59 -33.17 -2.41
CA LEU A 24 -17.16 -32.35 -3.54
C LEU A 24 -16.59 -31.01 -3.05
N ILE A 25 -17.26 -30.32 -2.11
CA ILE A 25 -16.77 -29.07 -1.54
C ILE A 25 -15.44 -29.29 -0.82
N ALA A 26 -15.34 -30.31 0.04
CA ALA A 26 -14.09 -30.63 0.74
C ALA A 26 -12.95 -30.89 -0.25
N ARG A 27 -13.17 -31.73 -1.27
CA ARG A 27 -12.15 -32.01 -2.30
C ARG A 27 -11.70 -30.77 -3.06
N GLN A 28 -12.58 -29.77 -3.24
CA GLN A 28 -12.21 -28.52 -3.91
C GLN A 28 -11.42 -27.59 -2.99
N VAL A 29 -11.69 -27.57 -1.68
CA VAL A 29 -10.88 -26.84 -0.70
C VAL A 29 -9.43 -27.36 -0.69
N TRP A 30 -9.25 -28.68 -0.63
CA TRP A 30 -7.92 -29.31 -0.72
C TRP A 30 -7.19 -28.97 -2.02
N LYS A 31 -7.90 -28.94 -3.17
CA LYS A 31 -7.28 -28.58 -4.45
C LYS A 31 -6.79 -27.14 -4.51
N VAL A 32 -7.48 -26.20 -3.87
CA VAL A 32 -7.02 -24.81 -3.82
C VAL A 32 -5.69 -24.73 -3.06
N GLU A 33 -5.59 -25.40 -1.91
CA GLU A 33 -4.34 -25.49 -1.13
C GLU A 33 -3.21 -26.11 -1.95
N GLU A 34 -3.44 -27.27 -2.57
CA GLU A 34 -2.46 -27.94 -3.45
C GLU A 34 -2.02 -27.05 -4.63
N VAL A 35 -2.93 -26.22 -5.18
CA VAL A 35 -2.63 -25.26 -6.26
C VAL A 35 -1.69 -24.15 -5.76
N PHE A 36 -1.89 -23.63 -4.55
CA PHE A 36 -0.99 -22.64 -3.95
C PHE A 36 0.38 -23.22 -3.62
N GLU A 37 0.42 -24.41 -3.00
CA GLU A 37 1.67 -25.14 -2.70
C GLU A 37 2.47 -25.43 -3.98
N ALA A 38 1.79 -25.93 -5.02
CA ALA A 38 2.44 -26.20 -6.30
C ALA A 38 2.96 -24.93 -6.97
N ASN A 39 2.21 -23.82 -6.92
CA ASN A 39 2.66 -22.53 -7.42
C ASN A 39 3.90 -22.02 -6.66
N GLU A 40 3.95 -22.13 -5.34
CA GLU A 40 5.12 -21.75 -4.54
C GLU A 40 6.35 -22.59 -4.91
N ALA A 41 6.20 -23.92 -4.97
CA ALA A 41 7.26 -24.82 -5.37
C ALA A 41 7.78 -24.50 -6.78
N LEU A 42 6.89 -24.32 -7.75
CA LEU A 42 7.27 -24.00 -9.13
C LEU A 42 7.91 -22.61 -9.27
N LYS A 43 7.48 -21.60 -8.51
CA LYS A 43 8.16 -20.30 -8.44
C LYS A 43 9.60 -20.48 -7.96
N SER A 44 9.82 -21.29 -6.91
CA SER A 44 11.16 -21.57 -6.39
C SER A 44 12.04 -22.34 -7.40
N GLU A 45 11.42 -23.14 -8.25
CA GLU A 45 12.09 -23.85 -9.34
C GLU A 45 12.35 -22.98 -10.60
N GLY A 46 11.91 -21.71 -10.61
CA GLY A 46 12.14 -20.75 -11.69
C GLY A 46 11.11 -20.80 -12.83
N TYR A 47 9.90 -21.32 -12.60
CA TYR A 47 8.83 -21.31 -13.60
C TYR A 47 8.15 -19.94 -13.73
N TYR A 48 7.75 -19.60 -14.96
CA TYR A 48 6.92 -18.43 -15.24
C TYR A 48 5.48 -18.69 -14.83
N LEU A 49 4.96 -17.87 -13.91
CA LEU A 49 3.63 -18.03 -13.28
C LEU A 49 2.92 -16.69 -13.03
N SER A 50 3.16 -15.67 -13.88
CA SER A 50 2.62 -14.32 -13.64
C SER A 50 1.10 -14.26 -13.78
N GLU A 51 0.48 -15.17 -14.54
CA GLU A 51 -0.95 -15.23 -14.77
C GLU A 51 -1.73 -15.92 -13.62
N PHE A 52 -1.04 -16.60 -12.70
CA PHE A 52 -1.65 -17.48 -11.69
C PHE A 52 -2.78 -16.82 -10.89
N GLU A 53 -2.52 -15.65 -10.31
CA GLU A 53 -3.50 -14.93 -9.48
C GLU A 53 -4.72 -14.48 -10.31
N PHE A 54 -4.52 -14.20 -11.59
CA PHE A 54 -5.57 -13.75 -12.50
C PHE A 54 -6.42 -14.91 -13.02
N GLU A 55 -5.82 -16.08 -13.24
CA GLU A 55 -6.56 -17.31 -13.51
C GLU A 55 -7.43 -17.72 -12.30
N LEU A 56 -6.94 -17.52 -11.07
CA LEU A 56 -7.73 -17.69 -9.84
C LEU A 56 -8.89 -16.69 -9.73
N LEU A 57 -8.69 -15.44 -10.13
CA LEU A 57 -9.76 -14.44 -10.20
C LEU A 57 -10.89 -14.87 -11.15
N SER A 58 -10.54 -15.43 -12.32
CA SER A 58 -11.53 -16.00 -13.26
C SER A 58 -12.31 -17.17 -12.65
N ILE A 59 -11.63 -18.07 -11.93
CA ILE A 59 -12.28 -19.18 -11.20
C ILE A 59 -13.26 -18.63 -10.16
N SER A 60 -12.81 -17.67 -9.34
CA SER A 60 -13.63 -17.00 -8.33
C SER A 60 -14.88 -16.37 -8.95
N TYR A 61 -14.70 -15.65 -10.07
CA TYR A 61 -15.80 -15.07 -10.82
C TYR A 61 -16.82 -16.11 -11.28
N TYR A 62 -16.39 -17.22 -11.89
CA TYR A 62 -17.34 -18.24 -12.36
C TYR A 62 -18.13 -18.86 -11.21
N LEU A 63 -17.46 -19.18 -10.10
CA LEU A 63 -18.11 -19.71 -8.91
C LEU A 63 -19.12 -18.70 -8.35
N ASP A 64 -18.74 -17.42 -8.29
CA ASP A 64 -19.61 -16.35 -7.81
C ASP A 64 -20.84 -16.12 -8.68
N LYS A 65 -20.70 -16.24 -10.00
CA LYS A 65 -21.80 -16.10 -10.98
C LYS A 65 -22.67 -17.35 -11.09
N GLY A 66 -22.46 -18.35 -10.24
CA GLY A 66 -23.19 -19.62 -10.26
C GLY A 66 -22.83 -20.51 -11.45
N ARG A 67 -21.77 -20.18 -12.18
CA ARG A 67 -21.20 -20.97 -13.28
C ARG A 67 -20.25 -22.03 -12.72
N TYR A 68 -20.76 -22.83 -11.78
CA TYR A 68 -19.94 -23.76 -10.99
C TYR A 68 -19.15 -24.75 -11.85
N LEU A 69 -19.76 -25.27 -12.93
CA LEU A 69 -19.08 -26.20 -13.84
C LEU A 69 -17.86 -25.55 -14.50
N ASP A 70 -17.95 -24.28 -14.90
CA ASP A 70 -16.84 -23.55 -15.50
C ASP A 70 -15.74 -23.31 -14.45
N GLY A 71 -16.11 -22.82 -13.26
CA GLY A 71 -15.16 -22.58 -12.18
C GLY A 71 -14.41 -23.85 -11.73
N LEU A 72 -15.13 -24.95 -11.53
CA LEU A 72 -14.52 -26.24 -11.14
C LEU A 72 -13.67 -26.84 -12.26
N LYS A 73 -14.11 -26.74 -13.52
CA LYS A 73 -13.31 -27.19 -14.66
C LYS A 73 -12.02 -26.40 -14.78
N ARG A 74 -12.07 -25.08 -14.57
CA ARG A 74 -10.90 -24.20 -14.58
C ARG A 74 -9.93 -24.52 -13.45
N LEU A 75 -10.45 -24.73 -12.22
CA LEU A 75 -9.62 -25.17 -11.09
C LEU A 75 -8.95 -26.52 -11.37
N ASP A 76 -9.66 -27.48 -11.97
CA ASP A 76 -9.11 -28.77 -12.36
C ASP A 76 -8.05 -28.67 -13.48
N GLN A 77 -8.19 -27.70 -14.39
CA GLN A 77 -7.20 -27.42 -15.42
C GLN A 77 -5.93 -26.81 -14.82
N MET A 78 -6.09 -25.82 -13.94
CA MET A 78 -4.99 -25.18 -13.22
C MET A 78 -4.24 -26.18 -12.34
N HIS A 79 -4.97 -26.95 -11.52
CA HIS A 79 -4.38 -27.98 -10.66
C HIS A 79 -3.54 -28.98 -11.46
N ARG A 80 -4.06 -29.47 -12.59
CA ARG A 80 -3.30 -30.34 -13.50
C ARG A 80 -2.07 -29.62 -14.09
N LYS A 81 -2.23 -28.43 -14.66
CA LYS A 81 -1.12 -27.61 -15.21
C LYS A 81 0.03 -27.47 -14.21
N LEU A 82 -0.27 -27.18 -12.94
CA LEU A 82 0.74 -26.99 -11.90
C LEU A 82 1.34 -28.31 -11.40
N THR A 83 0.53 -29.36 -11.20
CA THR A 83 1.02 -30.64 -10.67
C THR A 83 1.77 -31.47 -11.70
N THR A 84 1.36 -31.45 -12.97
CA THR A 84 2.05 -32.18 -14.05
C THR A 84 3.13 -31.34 -14.73
N ARG A 85 3.11 -30.01 -14.52
CA ARG A 85 3.98 -29.02 -15.17
C ARG A 85 3.73 -28.88 -16.68
N ASP A 86 2.66 -29.49 -17.19
CA ASP A 86 2.34 -29.46 -18.62
C ASP A 86 2.03 -28.04 -19.08
N GLY A 87 2.74 -27.60 -20.12
CA GLY A 87 2.59 -26.27 -20.70
C GLY A 87 3.19 -25.13 -19.86
N LEU A 88 3.85 -25.43 -18.74
CA LEU A 88 4.63 -24.44 -18.00
C LEU A 88 5.98 -24.20 -18.67
N VAL A 89 6.41 -22.94 -18.65
CA VAL A 89 7.70 -22.53 -19.20
C VAL A 89 8.63 -22.16 -18.06
N LYS A 90 9.82 -22.75 -18.04
CA LYS A 90 10.88 -22.33 -17.12
C LYS A 90 11.54 -21.07 -17.65
N VAL A 91 11.73 -20.08 -16.80
CA VAL A 91 12.46 -18.85 -17.17
C VAL A 91 13.93 -19.23 -17.35
N PRO A 92 14.52 -19.03 -18.53
CA PRO A 92 15.93 -19.35 -18.77
C PRO A 92 16.83 -18.27 -18.15
N ASP A 93 18.12 -18.59 -18.04
CA ASP A 93 19.14 -17.58 -17.82
C ASP A 93 19.33 -16.81 -19.13
N PHE A 94 19.12 -15.50 -19.08
CA PHE A 94 19.24 -14.64 -20.25
C PHE A 94 20.67 -14.13 -20.39
N ALA A 95 21.22 -14.19 -21.61
CA ALA A 95 22.54 -13.64 -21.90
C ALA A 95 22.55 -12.10 -21.85
N ASP A 96 21.42 -11.47 -22.22
CA ASP A 96 21.26 -10.02 -22.30
C ASP A 96 19.78 -9.59 -22.17
N ALA A 97 19.55 -8.28 -22.18
CA ALA A 97 18.21 -7.70 -22.13
C ALA A 97 17.37 -8.01 -23.38
N ASP A 98 17.99 -8.29 -24.53
CA ASP A 98 17.30 -8.57 -25.78
C ASP A 98 16.64 -9.95 -25.77
N GLU A 99 17.38 -10.96 -25.33
CA GLU A 99 16.86 -12.31 -25.15
C GLU A 99 15.73 -12.33 -24.12
N ARG A 100 15.91 -11.59 -23.02
CA ARG A 100 14.90 -11.43 -21.97
C ARG A 100 13.63 -10.76 -22.51
N LEU A 101 13.78 -9.67 -23.26
CA LEU A 101 12.66 -8.98 -23.89
C LEU A 101 11.88 -9.90 -24.84
N ALA A 102 12.58 -10.64 -25.69
CA ALA A 102 11.96 -11.60 -26.62
C ALA A 102 11.17 -12.70 -25.90
N PHE A 103 11.74 -13.26 -24.82
CA PHE A 103 11.06 -14.28 -24.03
C PHE A 103 9.71 -13.82 -23.48
N TYR A 104 9.65 -12.61 -22.91
CA TYR A 104 8.40 -12.08 -22.35
C TYR A 104 7.41 -11.67 -23.42
N LEU A 105 7.86 -11.09 -24.54
CA LEU A 105 6.99 -10.79 -25.69
C LEU A 105 6.31 -12.06 -26.25
N ASP A 106 7.01 -13.19 -26.23
CA ASP A 106 6.48 -14.49 -26.65
C ASP A 106 5.45 -15.09 -25.68
N ARG A 107 5.14 -14.42 -24.57
CA ARG A 107 4.02 -14.78 -23.68
C ARG A 107 2.72 -14.07 -24.08
N GLN A 108 2.76 -13.13 -25.02
CA GLN A 108 1.57 -12.43 -25.47
C GLN A 108 0.66 -13.35 -26.28
N ASN A 109 -0.61 -13.44 -25.91
CA ASN A 109 -1.59 -14.27 -26.58
C ASN A 109 -1.92 -13.67 -27.97
N PRO A 110 -1.79 -14.44 -29.08
CA PRO A 110 -2.05 -13.93 -30.43
C PRO A 110 -3.53 -13.67 -30.73
N GLU A 111 -4.45 -14.32 -30.02
CA GLU A 111 -5.89 -14.17 -30.21
C GLU A 111 -6.39 -12.88 -29.56
N THR A 112 -6.07 -12.69 -28.28
CA THR A 112 -6.58 -11.58 -27.47
C THR A 112 -5.63 -10.38 -27.40
N GLY A 113 -4.34 -10.60 -27.64
CA GLY A 113 -3.28 -9.64 -27.36
C GLY A 113 -2.92 -9.49 -25.89
N ALA A 114 -3.62 -10.15 -24.96
CA ALA A 114 -3.31 -10.08 -23.54
C ALA A 114 -2.11 -10.94 -23.17
N PHE A 115 -1.45 -10.65 -22.05
CA PHE A 115 -0.50 -11.57 -21.41
C PHE A 115 -1.23 -12.56 -20.51
N TYR A 116 -2.29 -13.17 -21.05
CA TYR A 116 -3.19 -14.08 -20.36
C TYR A 116 -3.55 -15.26 -21.28
N PRO A 117 -3.50 -16.52 -20.80
CA PRO A 117 -3.57 -17.69 -21.68
C PRO A 117 -5.00 -18.02 -22.16
N ASN A 118 -6.04 -17.78 -21.36
CA ASN A 118 -7.39 -18.25 -21.66
C ASN A 118 -8.25 -17.16 -22.30
N ALA A 119 -8.51 -17.24 -23.61
CA ALA A 119 -9.24 -16.21 -24.36
C ALA A 119 -10.74 -16.08 -24.02
N THR A 120 -11.34 -17.10 -23.40
CA THR A 120 -12.77 -17.15 -23.08
C THR A 120 -13.12 -16.66 -21.68
N ASP A 121 -12.12 -16.28 -20.91
CA ASP A 121 -12.32 -15.79 -19.54
C ASP A 121 -12.85 -14.33 -19.54
N PRO A 122 -13.29 -13.82 -18.39
CA PRO A 122 -13.77 -12.44 -18.29
C PRO A 122 -12.67 -11.46 -18.67
N VAL A 123 -13.02 -10.42 -19.44
CA VAL A 123 -12.05 -9.46 -20.00
C VAL A 123 -11.19 -8.79 -18.92
N LEU A 124 -11.77 -8.52 -17.74
CA LEU A 124 -11.05 -7.88 -16.63
C LEU A 124 -10.00 -8.79 -15.99
N ALA A 125 -10.07 -10.10 -16.14
CA ALA A 125 -8.99 -10.98 -15.68
C ALA A 125 -7.68 -10.72 -16.43
N TYR A 126 -7.73 -10.12 -17.62
CA TYR A 126 -6.56 -9.92 -18.47
C TYR A 126 -5.79 -8.66 -18.08
N VAL A 127 -6.47 -7.73 -17.41
CA VAL A 127 -6.04 -6.34 -17.22
C VAL A 127 -4.76 -6.25 -16.40
N GLY A 128 -4.77 -6.73 -15.16
CA GLY A 128 -3.62 -6.55 -14.26
C GLY A 128 -2.35 -7.26 -14.75
N VAL A 129 -2.45 -8.50 -15.25
CA VAL A 129 -1.28 -9.21 -15.80
C VAL A 129 -0.73 -8.51 -17.05
N THR A 130 -1.60 -7.97 -17.91
CA THR A 130 -1.19 -7.27 -19.12
C THR A 130 -0.52 -5.94 -18.76
N SER A 131 -1.09 -5.17 -17.83
CA SER A 131 -0.50 -3.92 -17.32
C SER A 131 0.89 -4.15 -16.71
N ASN A 132 1.04 -5.19 -15.88
CA ASN A 132 2.32 -5.57 -15.29
C ASN A 132 3.36 -5.92 -16.37
N MET A 133 2.96 -6.66 -17.40
CA MET A 133 3.85 -7.06 -18.47
C MET A 133 4.26 -5.89 -19.38
N ILE A 134 3.37 -4.93 -19.63
CA ILE A 134 3.69 -3.70 -20.37
C ILE A 134 4.79 -2.93 -19.63
N ASN A 135 4.69 -2.75 -18.31
CA ASN A 135 5.73 -2.08 -17.51
C ASN A 135 7.08 -2.82 -17.59
N LEU A 136 7.08 -4.16 -17.53
CA LEU A 136 8.29 -4.96 -17.67
C LEU A 136 8.90 -4.81 -19.07
N ILE A 137 8.09 -4.93 -20.12
CA ILE A 137 8.53 -4.78 -21.51
C ILE A 137 9.08 -3.39 -21.78
N GLU A 138 8.47 -2.34 -21.22
CA GLU A 138 8.98 -0.97 -21.32
C GLU A 138 10.37 -0.84 -20.70
N SER A 139 10.56 -1.35 -19.47
CA SER A 139 11.86 -1.34 -18.80
C SER A 139 12.91 -2.11 -19.59
N LEU A 140 12.58 -3.32 -20.05
CA LEU A 140 13.48 -4.16 -20.85
C LEU A 140 13.81 -3.53 -22.21
N SER A 141 12.85 -2.88 -22.85
CA SER A 141 13.07 -2.17 -24.12
C SER A 141 14.09 -1.04 -23.93
N ARG A 142 13.99 -0.27 -22.84
CA ARG A 142 14.98 0.78 -22.51
C ARG A 142 16.36 0.18 -22.25
N GLN A 143 16.46 -0.90 -21.48
CA GLN A 143 17.73 -1.59 -21.21
C GLN A 143 18.37 -2.16 -22.48
N ALA A 144 17.55 -2.66 -23.40
CA ALA A 144 17.96 -3.15 -24.72
C ALA A 144 18.28 -2.03 -25.74
N GLY A 145 18.01 -0.76 -25.41
CA GLY A 145 18.14 0.34 -26.38
C GLY A 145 17.17 0.26 -27.55
N LYS A 146 16.00 -0.37 -27.36
CA LYS A 146 14.96 -0.59 -28.38
C LYS A 146 13.71 0.25 -28.10
N PRO A 147 12.96 0.67 -29.14
CA PRO A 147 11.65 1.24 -28.95
C PRO A 147 10.71 0.20 -28.33
N PHE A 148 9.81 0.67 -27.46
CA PHE A 148 8.75 -0.18 -26.91
C PHE A 148 7.83 -0.67 -28.04
N GLN A 149 7.55 -1.97 -28.06
CA GLN A 149 6.58 -2.56 -28.98
C GLN A 149 6.02 -3.87 -28.41
N LEU A 150 4.70 -4.06 -28.56
CA LEU A 150 4.05 -5.35 -28.29
C LEU A 150 4.05 -6.23 -29.55
N LYS A 151 4.04 -7.56 -29.35
CA LYS A 151 4.01 -8.54 -30.44
C LYS A 151 2.65 -8.59 -31.15
N TYR A 152 1.57 -8.41 -30.41
CA TYR A 152 0.19 -8.41 -30.89
C TYR A 152 -0.58 -7.19 -30.36
N PRO A 153 -1.58 -6.66 -31.09
CA PRO A 153 -2.44 -5.60 -30.59
C PRO A 153 -3.35 -6.10 -29.46
N LEU A 154 -3.70 -5.23 -28.50
CA LEU A 154 -4.53 -5.55 -27.34
C LEU A 154 -6.03 -5.68 -27.71
N ARG A 155 -6.37 -6.61 -28.60
CA ARG A 155 -7.74 -6.80 -29.14
C ARG A 155 -8.81 -7.05 -28.08
N PHE A 156 -8.45 -7.57 -26.91
CA PHE A 156 -9.42 -7.77 -25.84
C PHE A 156 -10.06 -6.45 -25.36
N LEU A 157 -9.42 -5.30 -25.57
CA LEU A 157 -9.97 -3.99 -25.25
C LEU A 157 -11.15 -3.61 -26.16
N GLU A 158 -11.24 -4.18 -27.37
CA GLU A 158 -12.38 -4.02 -28.29
C GLU A 158 -13.68 -4.58 -27.70
N ARG A 159 -13.62 -5.37 -26.63
CA ARG A 159 -14.80 -5.90 -25.92
C ARG A 159 -15.40 -4.93 -24.91
N ILE A 160 -14.75 -3.79 -24.69
CA ILE A 160 -15.10 -2.78 -23.69
C ILE A 160 -14.92 -1.35 -24.23
N ASP A 161 -14.75 -1.17 -25.54
CA ASP A 161 -14.39 0.11 -26.15
C ASP A 161 -15.61 0.99 -26.48
N THR A 162 -16.82 0.51 -26.21
CA THR A 162 -18.06 1.30 -26.23
C THR A 162 -18.54 1.64 -24.81
N PRO A 163 -19.27 2.77 -24.61
CA PRO A 163 -19.85 3.12 -23.31
C PRO A 163 -20.74 2.01 -22.71
N GLU A 164 -21.54 1.35 -23.54
CA GLU A 164 -22.47 0.29 -23.14
C GLU A 164 -21.72 -0.96 -22.68
N GLU A 165 -20.71 -1.41 -23.43
CA GLU A 165 -19.93 -2.60 -23.09
C GLU A 165 -19.03 -2.37 -21.88
N MET A 166 -18.45 -1.17 -21.76
CA MET A 166 -17.72 -0.76 -20.56
C MET A 166 -18.61 -0.83 -19.32
N THR A 167 -19.79 -0.19 -19.37
CA THR A 167 -20.72 -0.15 -18.25
C THR A 167 -21.19 -1.57 -17.88
N ALA A 168 -21.59 -2.37 -18.88
CA ALA A 168 -22.04 -3.74 -18.65
C ALA A 168 -20.93 -4.62 -18.04
N THR A 169 -19.69 -4.44 -18.48
CA THR A 169 -18.53 -5.17 -17.93
C THR A 169 -18.26 -4.78 -16.49
N LEU A 170 -18.32 -3.48 -16.16
CA LEU A 170 -18.11 -3.00 -14.80
C LEU A 170 -19.25 -3.40 -13.86
N ASP A 171 -20.51 -3.35 -14.32
CA ASP A 171 -21.67 -3.83 -13.56
C ASP A 171 -21.52 -5.33 -13.24
N ASP A 172 -21.13 -6.14 -14.22
CA ASP A 172 -20.91 -7.56 -14.00
C ASP A 172 -19.74 -7.82 -13.04
N ALA A 173 -18.65 -7.08 -13.14
CA ALA A 173 -17.51 -7.25 -12.23
C ALA A 173 -17.80 -6.75 -10.79
N GLY A 174 -18.60 -5.69 -10.69
CA GLY A 174 -18.97 -5.05 -9.43
C GLY A 174 -20.08 -5.78 -8.67
N LEU A 175 -20.95 -6.53 -9.33
CA LEU A 175 -22.05 -7.28 -8.70
C LEU A 175 -21.63 -8.69 -8.27
N VAL A 176 -21.38 -8.86 -6.97
CA VAL A 176 -20.84 -10.11 -6.40
C VAL A 176 -21.88 -10.87 -5.58
N GLY A 177 -21.86 -12.19 -5.65
CA GLY A 177 -22.61 -13.08 -4.77
C GLY A 177 -21.80 -13.47 -3.53
N PHE A 178 -22.25 -14.52 -2.83
CA PHE A 178 -21.63 -14.98 -1.58
C PHE A 178 -20.16 -15.40 -1.74
N VAL A 179 -19.75 -15.92 -2.90
CA VAL A 179 -18.35 -16.34 -3.10
C VAL A 179 -17.45 -15.11 -3.23
N GLY A 180 -17.87 -14.11 -4.00
CA GLY A 180 -17.14 -12.86 -4.20
C GLY A 180 -17.13 -11.94 -2.97
N THR A 181 -17.94 -12.21 -1.94
CA THR A 181 -17.79 -11.54 -0.62
C THR A 181 -16.73 -12.20 0.27
N LYS A 182 -16.29 -13.42 -0.07
CA LYS A 182 -15.30 -14.19 0.70
C LYS A 182 -13.95 -14.29 0.00
N LEU A 183 -13.94 -14.22 -1.32
CA LEU A 183 -12.75 -14.22 -2.16
C LEU A 183 -12.59 -12.88 -2.86
N LYS A 184 -11.36 -12.55 -3.28
CA LYS A 184 -11.08 -11.33 -4.03
C LYS A 184 -11.94 -11.30 -5.31
N PRO A 185 -12.81 -10.28 -5.51
CA PRO A 185 -13.65 -10.20 -6.69
C PRO A 185 -12.92 -9.55 -7.88
N LEU A 186 -13.46 -9.72 -9.09
CA LEU A 186 -12.97 -9.03 -10.29
C LEU A 186 -13.08 -7.50 -10.21
N PHE A 187 -13.85 -6.97 -9.26
CA PHE A 187 -13.88 -5.54 -8.95
C PHE A 187 -12.47 -4.95 -8.75
N VAL A 188 -11.53 -5.67 -8.14
CA VAL A 188 -10.17 -5.12 -8.00
C VAL A 188 -9.49 -4.94 -9.35
N SER A 189 -9.72 -5.84 -10.30
CA SER A 189 -9.20 -5.74 -11.66
C SER A 189 -9.91 -4.70 -12.51
N SER A 190 -11.15 -4.31 -12.18
CA SER A 190 -11.75 -3.12 -12.80
C SER A 190 -11.09 -1.83 -12.35
N ILE A 191 -10.55 -1.77 -11.14
CA ILE A 191 -9.76 -0.60 -10.69
C ILE A 191 -8.44 -0.54 -11.47
N GLU A 192 -7.77 -1.68 -11.62
CA GLU A 192 -6.50 -1.82 -12.36
C GLU A 192 -6.63 -1.49 -13.86
N LEU A 193 -7.85 -1.43 -14.40
CA LEU A 193 -8.10 -0.98 -15.76
C LEU A 193 -7.65 0.47 -15.96
N ASN A 194 -7.73 1.32 -14.95
CA ASN A 194 -7.24 2.70 -15.06
C ASN A 194 -5.76 2.75 -15.46
N ASP A 195 -4.91 1.95 -14.80
CA ASP A 195 -3.47 1.89 -15.07
C ASP A 195 -3.22 1.45 -16.52
N LEU A 196 -3.98 0.46 -17.01
CA LEU A 196 -3.86 -0.02 -18.38
C LEU A 196 -4.32 1.04 -19.40
N LEU A 197 -5.40 1.78 -19.11
CA LEU A 197 -5.87 2.87 -19.97
C LEU A 197 -4.83 3.99 -20.07
N GLU A 198 -4.22 4.38 -18.95
CA GLU A 198 -3.14 5.37 -18.92
C GLU A 198 -1.91 4.90 -19.69
N GLN A 199 -1.53 3.62 -19.56
CA GLN A 199 -0.45 3.03 -20.35
C GLN A 199 -0.77 3.05 -21.85
N CYS A 200 -2.01 2.71 -22.24
CA CYS A 200 -2.43 2.72 -23.63
C CYS A 200 -2.32 4.12 -24.24
N GLU A 201 -2.73 5.16 -23.50
CA GLU A 201 -2.61 6.56 -23.90
C GLU A 201 -1.13 6.99 -23.99
N ARG A 202 -0.36 6.77 -22.92
CA ARG A 202 1.05 7.18 -22.81
C ARG A 202 1.96 6.50 -23.84
N LEU A 203 1.74 5.22 -24.12
CA LEU A 203 2.56 4.40 -25.02
C LEU A 203 1.94 4.24 -26.42
N ALA A 204 0.79 4.87 -26.67
CA ALA A 204 0.04 4.78 -27.94
C ALA A 204 -0.22 3.33 -28.42
N ILE A 205 -0.52 2.42 -27.48
CA ILE A 205 -0.68 0.98 -27.77
C ILE A 205 -2.09 0.66 -28.31
N TYR A 206 -3.09 1.34 -27.76
CA TYR A 206 -4.48 1.17 -28.14
C TYR A 206 -5.21 2.52 -28.00
N PRO A 207 -5.81 3.06 -29.08
CA PRO A 207 -6.50 4.35 -29.03
C PRO A 207 -7.88 4.19 -28.38
N PHE A 208 -7.92 4.11 -27.06
CA PHE A 208 -9.14 3.85 -26.32
C PHE A 208 -10.19 4.97 -26.52
N PRO A 209 -11.45 4.66 -26.89
CA PRO A 209 -12.44 5.68 -27.18
C PRO A 209 -12.76 6.57 -25.97
N ALA A 210 -12.81 7.89 -26.21
CA ALA A 210 -13.05 8.88 -25.15
C ALA A 210 -14.41 8.69 -24.44
N GLU A 211 -15.43 8.25 -25.17
CA GLU A 211 -16.77 8.00 -24.61
C GLU A 211 -16.78 6.78 -23.68
N ALA A 212 -16.07 5.70 -24.03
CA ALA A 212 -15.93 4.54 -23.16
C ALA A 212 -15.08 4.86 -21.92
N ARG A 213 -14.02 5.68 -22.05
CA ARG A 213 -13.28 6.21 -20.90
C ARG A 213 -14.18 7.06 -19.98
N MET A 214 -15.06 7.88 -20.57
CA MET A 214 -16.05 8.65 -19.80
C MET A 214 -17.02 7.74 -19.05
N ALA A 215 -17.50 6.66 -19.68
CA ALA A 215 -18.35 5.66 -19.03
C ALA A 215 -17.65 4.96 -17.86
N PHE A 216 -16.36 4.62 -18.02
CA PHE A 216 -15.52 4.07 -16.94
C PHE A 216 -15.46 5.01 -15.73
N LEU A 217 -15.10 6.28 -15.95
CA LEU A 217 -15.02 7.29 -14.90
C LEU A 217 -16.39 7.49 -14.23
N GLN A 218 -17.45 7.62 -15.03
CA GLN A 218 -18.81 7.82 -14.56
C GLN A 218 -19.31 6.64 -13.72
N TRP A 219 -18.93 5.41 -14.08
CA TRP A 219 -19.30 4.21 -13.34
C TRP A 219 -18.69 4.21 -11.94
N PHE A 220 -17.38 4.40 -11.82
CA PHE A 220 -16.72 4.47 -10.51
C PHE A 220 -17.22 5.66 -9.69
N TYR A 221 -17.46 6.79 -10.36
CA TYR A 221 -18.03 7.95 -9.71
C TYR A 221 -19.38 7.60 -9.09
N ASN A 222 -20.29 6.97 -9.85
CA ASN A 222 -21.62 6.57 -9.37
C ASN A 222 -21.59 5.38 -8.40
N ASN A 223 -20.58 4.52 -8.46
CA ASN A 223 -20.37 3.35 -7.61
C ASN A 223 -19.65 3.72 -6.30
N GLN A 224 -19.97 4.87 -5.72
CA GLN A 224 -19.47 5.31 -4.43
C GLN A 224 -20.61 5.26 -3.42
N ASP A 225 -20.37 4.69 -2.25
CA ASP A 225 -21.38 4.62 -1.19
C ASP A 225 -21.60 6.02 -0.62
N PRO A 226 -22.83 6.58 -0.64
CA PRO A 226 -23.06 7.93 -0.14
C PRO A 226 -23.07 8.02 1.40
N GLU A 227 -23.25 6.90 2.12
CA GLU A 227 -23.29 6.90 3.58
C GLU A 227 -21.88 6.95 4.19
N THR A 228 -20.95 6.19 3.61
CA THR A 228 -19.54 6.09 4.05
C THR A 228 -18.56 6.87 3.17
N GLY A 229 -18.95 7.23 1.95
CA GLY A 229 -18.06 7.82 0.95
C GLY A 229 -17.06 6.83 0.34
N LEU A 230 -17.10 5.55 0.70
CA LEU A 230 -16.13 4.54 0.25
C LEU A 230 -16.62 3.79 -1.00
N TRP A 231 -15.69 3.11 -1.64
CA TRP A 231 -15.93 2.22 -2.79
C TRP A 231 -15.81 0.76 -2.39
N GLY A 232 -16.52 -0.08 -3.13
CA GLY A 232 -16.42 -1.52 -3.03
C GLY A 232 -17.36 -2.23 -4.00
N PRO A 233 -17.30 -3.57 -4.04
CA PRO A 233 -18.25 -4.37 -4.79
C PRO A 233 -19.66 -4.27 -4.20
N ARG A 234 -20.68 -4.42 -5.05
CA ARG A 234 -22.09 -4.48 -4.66
C ARG A 234 -22.54 -5.91 -4.47
N ASP A 235 -23.26 -6.16 -3.38
CA ASP A 235 -23.94 -7.43 -3.17
C ASP A 235 -25.06 -7.60 -4.21
N ARG A 236 -25.06 -8.73 -4.92
CA ARG A 236 -26.03 -9.02 -5.99
C ARG A 236 -27.46 -9.07 -5.48
N ALA A 237 -27.68 -9.48 -4.23
CA ALA A 237 -29.02 -9.63 -3.69
C ALA A 237 -29.66 -8.27 -3.32
N SER A 238 -28.88 -7.37 -2.72
CA SER A 238 -29.35 -6.07 -2.24
C SER A 238 -29.05 -4.91 -3.19
N GLY A 239 -28.10 -5.07 -4.11
CA GLY A 239 -27.56 -4.00 -4.95
C GLY A 239 -26.75 -2.96 -4.20
N LYS A 240 -26.52 -3.14 -2.89
CA LYS A 240 -25.77 -2.20 -2.04
C LYS A 240 -24.29 -2.56 -2.01
N ILE A 241 -23.44 -1.55 -1.80
CA ILE A 241 -22.01 -1.77 -1.59
C ILE A 241 -21.83 -2.57 -0.28
N ILE A 242 -21.06 -3.64 -0.36
CA ILE A 242 -20.83 -4.56 0.77
C ILE A 242 -20.10 -3.81 1.89
N ASP A 243 -20.66 -3.86 3.10
CA ASP A 243 -20.12 -3.20 4.30
C ASP A 243 -19.83 -1.69 4.10
N GLY A 244 -20.53 -1.05 3.16
CA GLY A 244 -20.27 0.34 2.75
C GLY A 244 -18.97 0.56 1.96
N GLY A 245 -18.19 -0.48 1.69
CA GLY A 245 -16.92 -0.42 0.95
C GLY A 245 -15.72 -0.72 1.84
N ASP A 246 -14.51 -0.57 1.31
CA ASP A 246 -13.28 -0.73 2.10
C ASP A 246 -12.19 0.29 1.79
N ILE A 247 -11.37 0.58 2.81
CA ILE A 247 -10.28 1.57 2.73
C ILE A 247 -9.23 1.14 1.69
N GLY A 248 -8.98 -0.16 1.54
CA GLY A 248 -7.99 -0.69 0.62
C GLY A 248 -8.37 -0.47 -0.84
N ASP A 249 -9.58 -0.88 -1.22
CA ASP A 249 -10.08 -0.66 -2.58
C ASP A 249 -10.36 0.82 -2.83
N SER A 250 -10.91 1.55 -1.85
CA SER A 250 -11.12 3.01 -1.95
C SER A 250 -9.80 3.76 -2.15
N GLY A 251 -8.72 3.34 -1.50
CA GLY A 251 -7.39 3.92 -1.68
C GLY A 251 -6.79 3.70 -3.07
N LYS A 252 -7.32 2.73 -3.84
CA LYS A 252 -6.98 2.57 -5.26
C LYS A 252 -7.92 3.38 -6.15
N VAL A 253 -9.23 3.32 -5.91
CA VAL A 253 -10.24 4.04 -6.72
C VAL A 253 -10.08 5.55 -6.62
N ILE A 254 -9.75 6.09 -5.45
CA ILE A 254 -9.65 7.53 -5.25
C ILE A 254 -8.63 8.19 -6.18
N LYS A 255 -7.57 7.47 -6.56
CA LYS A 255 -6.52 7.93 -7.47
C LYS A 255 -7.01 8.22 -8.89
N ILE A 256 -8.17 7.65 -9.26
CA ILE A 256 -8.85 7.97 -10.52
C ILE A 256 -9.37 9.42 -10.49
N PHE A 257 -9.72 9.93 -9.30
CA PHE A 257 -10.38 11.22 -9.15
C PHE A 257 -9.50 12.31 -8.53
N VAL A 258 -8.47 11.94 -7.76
CA VAL A 258 -7.52 12.89 -7.16
C VAL A 258 -6.07 12.47 -7.36
N ASP A 259 -5.17 13.45 -7.47
CA ASP A 259 -3.73 13.24 -7.54
C ASP A 259 -3.12 12.95 -6.16
N SER A 260 -1.79 12.83 -6.10
CA SER A 260 -1.05 12.57 -4.85
C SER A 260 -1.16 13.68 -3.81
N ASP A 261 -1.65 14.85 -4.20
CA ASP A 261 -1.77 16.04 -3.38
C ASP A 261 -3.26 16.34 -3.06
N GLY A 262 -4.17 15.45 -3.46
CA GLY A 262 -5.61 15.55 -3.20
C GLY A 262 -6.37 16.49 -4.14
N ASN A 263 -5.72 17.00 -5.20
CA ASN A 263 -6.39 17.83 -6.21
C ASN A 263 -7.22 16.96 -7.16
N ASN A 264 -8.37 17.48 -7.61
CA ASN A 264 -9.20 16.72 -8.54
C ASN A 264 -8.51 16.58 -9.91
N VAL A 265 -8.34 15.34 -10.39
CA VAL A 265 -7.76 15.03 -11.71
C VAL A 265 -8.74 15.36 -12.85
N HIS A 266 -10.04 15.16 -12.59
CA HIS A 266 -11.09 15.34 -13.58
C HIS A 266 -12.10 16.40 -13.15
N PRO A 267 -12.20 17.55 -13.84
CA PRO A 267 -13.15 18.61 -13.49
C PRO A 267 -14.62 18.17 -13.48
N LYS A 268 -14.99 17.18 -14.31
CA LYS A 268 -16.35 16.61 -14.36
C LYS A 268 -16.65 15.62 -13.23
N PHE A 269 -15.62 15.11 -12.56
CA PHE A 269 -15.72 14.10 -11.51
C PHE A 269 -14.93 14.52 -10.27
N PRO A 270 -15.28 15.63 -9.62
CA PRO A 270 -14.60 16.06 -8.40
C PRO A 270 -14.87 15.07 -7.26
N LEU A 271 -13.90 14.86 -6.36
CA LEU A 271 -14.11 13.95 -5.24
C LEU A 271 -15.37 14.31 -4.42
N ARG A 272 -16.26 13.33 -4.22
CA ARG A 272 -17.49 13.47 -3.42
C ARG A 272 -17.33 12.86 -2.03
N TYR A 273 -18.20 13.31 -1.12
CA TYR A 273 -18.37 12.75 0.22
C TYR A 273 -17.09 12.71 1.05
N ALA A 274 -16.22 13.72 0.91
CA ALA A 274 -14.97 13.78 1.64
C ALA A 274 -15.18 13.73 3.17
N ASP A 275 -16.23 14.40 3.67
CA ASP A 275 -16.67 14.35 5.06
C ASP A 275 -17.00 12.92 5.52
N ARG A 276 -17.71 12.15 4.68
CA ARG A 276 -18.04 10.75 4.97
C ARG A 276 -16.81 9.85 4.90
N ILE A 277 -15.94 10.08 3.93
CA ILE A 277 -14.65 9.39 3.82
C ILE A 277 -13.85 9.56 5.11
N PHE A 278 -13.75 10.77 5.66
CA PHE A 278 -13.11 11.02 6.95
C PHE A 278 -13.78 10.24 8.07
N ALA A 279 -15.10 10.45 8.27
CA ALA A 279 -15.84 9.84 9.37
C ALA A 279 -15.71 8.30 9.36
N SER A 280 -15.93 7.66 8.22
CA SER A 280 -15.86 6.21 8.09
C SER A 280 -14.44 5.66 8.16
N SER A 281 -13.45 6.40 7.66
CA SER A 281 -12.05 6.00 7.82
C SER A 281 -11.61 6.11 9.27
N ILE A 282 -11.95 7.19 9.97
CA ILE A 282 -11.68 7.38 11.40
C ILE A 282 -12.34 6.28 12.23
N GLU A 283 -13.59 5.93 11.94
CA GLU A 283 -14.31 4.85 12.64
C GLU A 283 -13.57 3.50 12.49
N ARG A 284 -13.23 3.13 11.26
CA ARG A 284 -12.53 1.85 10.96
C ARG A 284 -11.13 1.82 11.52
N LEU A 285 -10.43 2.94 11.39
CA LEU A 285 -9.13 3.12 12.00
C LEU A 285 -9.34 2.93 13.51
N SER A 286 -10.26 3.59 14.21
CA SER A 286 -10.45 3.48 15.68
C SER A 286 -10.66 2.06 16.27
N THR A 287 -10.78 1.00 15.46
CA THR A 287 -10.76 -0.38 15.93
C THR A 287 -9.49 -0.69 16.76
N PRO A 288 -9.63 -1.35 17.94
CA PRO A 288 -8.51 -1.63 18.83
C PRO A 288 -7.56 -2.69 18.24
N LEU A 289 -6.29 -2.65 18.69
CA LEU A 289 -5.29 -3.65 18.33
C LEU A 289 -5.79 -5.07 18.69
N PRO A 290 -5.89 -6.01 17.73
CA PRO A 290 -6.33 -7.36 18.03
C PRO A 290 -5.21 -8.18 18.70
N SER A 291 -5.58 -9.17 19.51
CA SER A 291 -4.64 -10.01 20.27
C SER A 291 -4.03 -11.16 19.46
N ARG A 292 -4.62 -11.52 18.32
CA ARG A 292 -4.11 -12.59 17.46
C ARG A 292 -3.20 -12.03 16.37
N LEU A 293 -2.06 -12.70 16.14
CA LEU A 293 -1.04 -12.27 15.18
C LEU A 293 -1.57 -12.10 13.74
N ASP A 294 -2.42 -13.02 13.27
CA ASP A 294 -3.01 -12.96 11.92
C ASP A 294 -3.92 -11.73 11.74
N GLN A 295 -4.72 -11.43 12.76
CA GLN A 295 -5.60 -10.27 12.78
C GLN A 295 -4.80 -8.97 12.95
N MET A 296 -3.72 -9.01 13.72
CA MET A 296 -2.86 -7.86 13.97
C MET A 296 -2.11 -7.44 12.72
N HIS A 297 -1.60 -8.41 11.95
CA HIS A 297 -0.99 -8.14 10.65
C HIS A 297 -1.97 -7.40 9.72
N ARG A 298 -3.20 -7.90 9.60
CA ARG A 298 -4.24 -7.24 8.79
C ARG A 298 -4.57 -5.84 9.34
N TRP A 299 -4.68 -5.71 10.65
CA TRP A 299 -4.96 -4.44 11.32
C TRP A 299 -3.90 -3.39 11.02
N ILE A 300 -2.60 -3.74 11.10
CA ILE A 300 -1.49 -2.82 10.78
C ILE A 300 -1.59 -2.34 9.33
N ILE A 301 -1.85 -3.26 8.39
CA ILE A 301 -2.03 -2.93 6.97
C ILE A 301 -3.21 -1.97 6.76
N ASP A 302 -4.35 -2.24 7.41
CA ASP A 302 -5.53 -1.38 7.29
C ASP A 302 -5.28 0.01 7.90
N ARG A 303 -4.47 0.10 8.97
CA ARG A 303 -4.00 1.37 9.54
C ARG A 303 -3.11 2.14 8.58
N ASP A 304 -2.04 1.53 8.08
CA ASP A 304 -1.11 2.14 7.11
C ASP A 304 -1.84 2.66 5.88
N ARG A 305 -2.75 1.84 5.32
CA ARG A 305 -3.54 2.22 4.15
C ARG A 305 -4.53 3.33 4.45
N GLY A 306 -5.22 3.28 5.60
CA GLY A 306 -6.20 4.30 5.97
C GLY A 306 -5.56 5.64 6.30
N PHE A 307 -4.43 5.65 7.01
CA PHE A 307 -3.70 6.89 7.25
C PHE A 307 -3.16 7.48 5.95
N ARG A 308 -2.53 6.67 5.10
CA ARG A 308 -2.09 7.12 3.77
C ARG A 308 -3.25 7.64 2.92
N PHE A 309 -4.40 6.99 3.00
CA PHE A 309 -5.61 7.39 2.31
C PHE A 309 -6.08 8.78 2.78
N LEU A 310 -6.09 9.00 4.09
CA LEU A 310 -6.48 10.26 4.72
C LEU A 310 -5.47 11.38 4.44
N THR A 311 -4.18 11.16 4.67
CA THR A 311 -3.16 12.21 4.61
C THR A 311 -2.78 12.58 3.18
N LYS A 312 -2.81 11.65 2.22
CA LYS A 312 -2.44 11.99 0.83
C LYS A 312 -3.60 12.51 -0.01
N TYR A 313 -4.77 11.88 0.07
CA TYR A 313 -5.81 12.09 -0.95
C TYR A 313 -6.98 12.97 -0.48
N VAL A 314 -7.24 13.03 0.83
CA VAL A 314 -8.41 13.76 1.34
C VAL A 314 -8.07 14.83 2.37
N TRP A 315 -6.82 14.94 2.82
CA TRP A 315 -6.39 15.83 3.91
C TRP A 315 -7.00 17.23 3.80
N GLU A 316 -6.83 17.88 2.65
CA GLU A 316 -7.28 19.26 2.42
C GLU A 316 -8.80 19.45 2.45
N LYS A 317 -9.57 18.37 2.41
CA LYS A 317 -11.04 18.40 2.46
C LYS A 317 -11.60 18.11 3.86
N GLY A 318 -10.74 17.71 4.81
CA GLY A 318 -11.14 17.42 6.19
C GLY A 318 -11.32 18.69 7.01
N SER A 319 -12.24 18.63 7.99
CA SER A 319 -12.39 19.68 9.00
C SER A 319 -11.16 19.75 9.90
N GLN A 320 -10.97 20.86 10.61
CA GLN A 320 -9.88 20.98 11.59
C GLN A 320 -9.97 19.90 12.67
N GLU A 321 -11.18 19.61 13.17
CA GLU A 321 -11.43 18.59 14.19
C GLU A 321 -11.07 17.19 13.67
N ASP A 322 -11.43 16.86 12.42
CA ASP A 322 -11.06 15.57 11.81
C ASP A 322 -9.53 15.44 11.66
N ARG A 323 -8.87 16.50 11.20
CA ARG A 323 -7.40 16.54 11.03
C ARG A 323 -6.68 16.38 12.37
N GLU A 324 -7.15 17.06 13.42
CA GLU A 324 -6.62 16.92 14.79
C GLU A 324 -6.80 15.48 15.30
N ARG A 325 -7.99 14.90 15.14
CA ARG A 325 -8.25 13.52 15.53
C ARG A 325 -7.36 12.52 14.78
N VAL A 326 -7.18 12.71 13.47
CA VAL A 326 -6.28 11.86 12.67
C VAL A 326 -4.83 12.02 13.13
N ARG A 327 -4.38 13.24 13.46
CA ARG A 327 -3.05 13.51 14.00
C ARG A 327 -2.80 12.74 15.29
N ASP A 328 -3.75 12.73 16.21
CA ASP A 328 -3.65 12.00 17.48
C ASP A 328 -3.56 10.49 17.23
N MET A 329 -4.47 9.95 16.41
CA MET A 329 -4.48 8.53 16.05
C MET A 329 -3.20 8.09 15.33
N LEU A 330 -2.62 8.98 14.52
CA LEU A 330 -1.38 8.75 13.80
C LEU A 330 -0.17 8.77 14.75
N SER A 331 -0.18 9.68 15.73
CA SER A 331 0.84 9.76 16.78
C SER A 331 0.87 8.48 17.62
N ASP A 332 -0.30 7.98 18.00
CA ASP A 332 -0.45 6.70 18.70
C ASP A 332 0.02 5.52 17.84
N PHE A 333 -0.32 5.52 16.54
CA PHE A 333 0.08 4.45 15.63
C PHE A 333 1.60 4.43 15.38
N VAL A 334 2.22 5.60 15.19
CA VAL A 334 3.68 5.72 15.07
C VAL A 334 4.34 5.18 16.33
N THR A 335 3.89 5.59 17.50
CA THR A 335 4.40 5.12 18.79
C THR A 335 4.30 3.59 18.89
N LEU A 336 3.14 3.02 18.59
CA LEU A 336 2.92 1.58 18.57
C LEU A 336 3.87 0.86 17.60
N ARG A 337 4.14 1.40 16.41
CA ARG A 337 5.09 0.79 15.48
C ARG A 337 6.51 0.77 16.04
N PHE A 338 6.95 1.87 16.65
CA PHE A 338 8.28 1.88 17.28
C PHE A 338 8.35 0.94 18.48
N GLU A 339 7.32 0.87 19.31
CA GLU A 339 7.31 -0.02 20.47
C GLU A 339 7.32 -1.51 20.10
N ARG A 340 6.62 -1.86 19.02
CA ARG A 340 6.33 -3.26 18.70
C ARG A 340 7.11 -3.80 17.51
N LEU A 341 7.45 -2.96 16.53
CA LEU A 341 7.98 -3.41 15.24
C LEU A 341 9.41 -2.95 14.99
N TYR A 342 9.88 -1.89 15.65
CA TYR A 342 11.26 -1.45 15.52
C TYR A 342 12.18 -2.44 16.23
N VAL A 343 13.24 -2.86 15.55
CA VAL A 343 14.24 -3.80 16.06
C VAL A 343 15.54 -3.03 16.30
N PRO A 344 15.86 -2.62 17.54
CA PRO A 344 16.99 -1.72 17.81
C PRO A 344 18.35 -2.30 17.42
N ALA A 345 18.52 -3.62 17.52
CA ALA A 345 19.76 -4.31 17.15
C ALA A 345 20.07 -4.18 15.65
N ASP A 346 19.01 -4.19 14.84
CA ASP A 346 19.10 -4.09 13.38
C ASP A 346 19.02 -2.64 12.91
N GLY A 347 18.34 -1.78 13.67
CA GLY A 347 18.12 -0.40 13.26
C GLY A 347 17.01 -0.23 12.21
N ALA A 348 16.16 -1.23 12.06
CA ALA A 348 15.09 -1.30 11.05
C ALA A 348 13.81 -1.92 11.64
N PHE A 349 12.80 -2.21 10.81
CA PHE A 349 11.48 -2.67 11.27
C PHE A 349 11.19 -4.10 10.81
N SER A 350 10.51 -4.83 11.67
CA SER A 350 9.91 -6.13 11.40
C SER A 350 8.45 -5.98 11.00
N LEU A 351 7.93 -6.95 10.27
CA LEU A 351 6.51 -7.04 9.92
C LEU A 351 5.67 -7.51 11.12
N TYR A 352 6.26 -8.38 11.95
CA TYR A 352 5.59 -8.99 13.09
C TYR A 352 6.08 -8.40 14.41
N PRO A 353 5.16 -8.03 15.31
CA PRO A 353 5.49 -7.52 16.63
C PRO A 353 6.44 -8.38 17.44
N ASP A 354 7.31 -7.69 18.17
CA ASP A 354 8.27 -8.24 19.13
C ASP A 354 9.24 -9.25 18.47
N SER A 355 9.50 -9.11 17.16
CA SER A 355 10.49 -9.90 16.43
C SER A 355 11.92 -9.51 16.82
N ASP A 356 12.80 -10.50 16.94
CA ASP A 356 14.23 -10.29 17.21
C ASP A 356 15.02 -9.78 15.99
N ALA A 357 14.41 -9.81 14.80
CA ALA A 357 15.04 -9.40 13.53
C ALA A 357 14.08 -8.60 12.65
N ALA A 358 14.63 -7.61 11.95
CA ALA A 358 13.94 -6.80 10.95
C ALA A 358 13.82 -7.53 9.61
N ASP A 359 12.85 -7.11 8.79
CA ASP A 359 12.61 -7.65 7.47
C ASP A 359 12.22 -6.56 6.46
N LEU A 360 12.30 -6.90 5.17
CA LEU A 360 12.03 -5.94 4.08
C LEU A 360 10.57 -5.47 4.06
N ASP A 361 9.61 -6.30 4.46
CA ASP A 361 8.20 -5.93 4.41
C ASP A 361 7.86 -4.94 5.54
N GLY A 362 8.29 -5.23 6.76
CA GLY A 362 8.17 -4.32 7.91
C GLY A 362 8.87 -2.99 7.67
N THR A 363 10.10 -3.03 7.16
CA THR A 363 10.88 -1.83 6.83
C THR A 363 10.27 -1.03 5.68
N SER A 364 9.69 -1.70 4.67
CA SER A 364 9.00 -1.04 3.55
C SER A 364 7.75 -0.30 4.00
N GLU A 365 6.93 -0.91 4.87
CA GLU A 365 5.75 -0.26 5.42
C GLU A 365 6.14 0.89 6.35
N ALA A 366 7.15 0.73 7.21
CA ALA A 366 7.66 1.81 8.04
C ALA A 366 8.19 2.99 7.21
N ALA A 367 8.97 2.73 6.15
CA ALA A 367 9.40 3.78 5.23
C ALA A 367 8.22 4.46 4.53
N GLY A 368 7.16 3.70 4.21
CA GLY A 368 5.90 4.24 3.68
C GLY A 368 5.17 5.14 4.69
N MET A 369 5.23 4.81 5.98
CA MET A 369 4.73 5.65 7.05
C MET A 369 5.48 6.98 7.14
N LEU A 370 6.82 6.96 7.13
CA LEU A 370 7.62 8.18 7.17
C LEU A 370 7.28 9.14 6.01
N ASP A 371 6.93 8.60 4.85
CA ASP A 371 6.45 9.36 3.69
C ASP A 371 5.07 9.98 3.96
N TYR A 372 4.06 9.19 4.33
CA TYR A 372 2.69 9.72 4.49
C TYR A 372 2.47 10.58 5.76
N ILE A 373 3.39 10.54 6.74
CA ILE A 373 3.39 11.49 7.87
C ILE A 373 4.19 12.78 7.55
N GLY A 374 4.81 12.86 6.37
CA GLY A 374 5.62 14.01 5.94
C GLY A 374 7.03 14.07 6.54
N ALA A 375 7.50 13.06 7.27
CA ALA A 375 8.84 13.06 7.88
C ALA A 375 9.98 13.02 6.85
N LEU A 376 9.70 12.60 5.61
CA LEU A 376 10.65 12.57 4.49
C LEU A 376 10.58 13.82 3.58
N SER A 377 9.62 14.72 3.79
CA SER A 377 9.40 15.87 2.89
C SER A 377 8.91 17.08 3.67
N GLY A 378 9.70 18.17 3.69
CA GLY A 378 9.31 19.41 4.36
C GLY A 378 8.03 20.03 3.79
N GLU A 379 7.82 19.90 2.47
CA GLU A 379 6.59 20.36 1.80
C GLU A 379 5.37 19.56 2.28
N THR A 380 5.48 18.23 2.32
CA THR A 380 4.40 17.36 2.82
C THR A 380 4.15 17.62 4.30
N GLN A 381 5.21 17.80 5.09
CA GLN A 381 5.10 18.13 6.50
C GLN A 381 4.33 19.45 6.72
N GLN A 382 4.62 20.46 5.90
CA GLN A 382 3.94 21.75 5.94
C GLN A 382 2.47 21.65 5.54
N SER A 383 2.16 20.91 4.47
CA SER A 383 0.77 20.66 4.05
C SER A 383 -0.03 19.93 5.13
N LEU A 384 0.57 18.92 5.77
CA LEU A 384 -0.12 18.14 6.79
C LEU A 384 -0.27 18.90 8.10
N TRP A 385 0.83 19.46 8.62
CA TRP A 385 0.91 19.91 10.00
C TRP A 385 1.01 21.43 10.17
N GLY A 386 1.02 22.18 9.07
CA GLY A 386 1.18 23.62 9.03
C GLY A 386 2.65 24.06 8.89
N ALA A 387 2.85 25.31 8.48
CA ALA A 387 4.18 25.89 8.37
C ALA A 387 4.84 26.03 9.76
N PRO A 388 6.16 25.84 9.87
CA PRO A 388 6.87 26.06 11.13
C PRO A 388 6.63 27.47 11.70
N ASP A 389 6.62 28.51 10.86
CA ASP A 389 6.38 29.90 11.28
C ASP A 389 5.02 30.13 11.95
N THR A 390 4.04 29.24 11.74
CA THR A 390 2.70 29.33 12.34
C THR A 390 2.45 28.32 13.44
N THR A 391 3.17 27.19 13.45
CA THR A 391 2.89 26.05 14.33
C THR A 391 3.98 25.80 15.38
N MET A 392 5.18 26.34 15.16
CA MET A 392 6.29 26.30 16.10
C MET A 392 6.21 27.50 17.04
N THR A 393 6.26 27.24 18.34
CA THR A 393 6.36 28.31 19.34
C THR A 393 7.80 28.81 19.42
N ASP A 394 8.06 30.07 19.07
CA ASP A 394 9.34 30.72 19.35
C ASP A 394 9.40 31.13 20.82
N LEU A 395 10.31 30.51 21.58
CA LEU A 395 10.57 30.80 22.99
C LEU A 395 11.57 31.96 23.14
N GLY A 396 12.06 32.51 22.03
CA GLY A 396 12.99 33.61 21.99
C GLY A 396 14.42 33.17 22.28
N GLN A 397 15.18 34.11 22.82
CA GLN A 397 16.60 33.98 23.10
C GLN A 397 16.84 34.06 24.61
N THR A 398 17.72 33.22 25.12
CA THR A 398 18.01 33.19 26.56
C THR A 398 19.49 32.93 26.85
N ASP A 399 20.03 33.75 27.75
CA ASP A 399 21.36 33.56 28.30
C ASP A 399 21.35 32.41 29.32
N ILE A 400 22.18 31.41 29.09
CA ILE A 400 22.32 30.29 30.02
C ILE A 400 23.76 30.14 30.49
N ALA A 401 23.90 29.75 31.75
CA ALA A 401 25.20 29.35 32.28
C ALA A 401 25.58 27.92 31.82
N SER A 402 24.59 27.06 31.62
CA SER A 402 24.76 25.67 31.17
C SER A 402 23.41 25.06 30.76
N LEU A 403 23.42 24.26 29.70
CA LEU A 403 22.33 23.39 29.26
C LEU A 403 22.05 22.29 30.28
N ALA A 404 23.10 21.79 30.96
CA ALA A 404 23.01 20.71 31.94
C ALA A 404 22.32 21.12 33.24
N THR A 405 22.27 22.42 33.59
CA THR A 405 21.63 22.93 34.83
C THR A 405 20.19 23.39 34.62
N GLY A 406 19.42 22.69 33.78
CA GLY A 406 18.02 23.02 33.50
C GLY A 406 17.81 24.07 32.41
N GLY A 407 18.87 24.51 31.71
CA GLY A 407 18.74 25.45 30.59
C GLY A 407 17.81 24.94 29.47
N LEU A 408 17.70 23.63 29.31
CA LEU A 408 16.81 22.99 28.33
C LEU A 408 15.33 22.92 28.76
N ASP A 409 14.99 23.21 30.02
CA ASP A 409 13.64 23.06 30.54
C ASP A 409 12.53 23.73 29.70
N PRO A 410 12.72 24.93 29.12
CA PRO A 410 11.69 25.60 28.31
C PRO A 410 11.23 24.77 27.09
N VAL A 411 12.13 23.95 26.52
CA VAL A 411 11.81 23.05 25.40
C VAL A 411 11.54 21.64 25.90
N ALA A 412 12.40 21.11 26.77
CA ALA A 412 12.38 19.71 27.21
C ALA A 412 11.14 19.32 28.02
N ARG A 413 10.52 20.26 28.75
CA ARG A 413 9.34 19.97 29.57
C ARG A 413 8.01 20.05 28.81
N ARG A 414 8.03 20.44 27.53
CA ARG A 414 6.81 20.54 26.73
C ARG A 414 6.28 19.14 26.42
N PRO A 415 5.00 18.83 26.71
CA PRO A 415 4.47 17.48 26.60
C PRO A 415 4.53 16.92 25.18
N GLU A 416 4.41 17.77 24.16
CA GLU A 416 4.45 17.42 22.75
C GLU A 416 5.86 17.12 22.20
N VAL A 417 6.94 17.48 22.91
CA VAL A 417 8.32 17.33 22.42
C VAL A 417 8.84 15.92 22.68
N ASN A 418 9.03 15.14 21.62
CA ASN A 418 9.64 13.81 21.63
C ASN A 418 11.18 13.87 21.63
N ALA A 419 11.75 14.73 20.79
CA ALA A 419 13.19 14.89 20.61
C ALA A 419 13.56 16.37 20.40
N ILE A 420 14.81 16.72 20.69
CA ILE A 420 15.38 18.06 20.47
C ILE A 420 16.56 17.92 19.51
N ARG A 421 16.57 18.69 18.42
CA ARG A 421 17.72 18.83 17.54
C ARG A 421 18.43 20.14 17.82
N PHE A 422 19.77 20.11 17.80
CA PHE A 422 20.62 21.28 17.98
C PHE A 422 21.30 21.68 16.68
N TYR A 423 21.48 22.99 16.49
CA TYR A 423 22.10 23.58 15.30
C TYR A 423 23.03 24.73 15.72
N GLU A 424 24.08 24.96 14.93
CA GLU A 424 24.98 26.12 15.14
C GLU A 424 24.33 27.45 14.67
N ALA A 425 23.36 27.37 13.76
CA ALA A 425 22.62 28.51 13.23
C ALA A 425 21.16 28.10 12.97
N ASP A 426 20.30 29.05 12.63
CA ASP A 426 18.94 28.72 12.23
C ASP A 426 18.97 27.81 10.99
N PRO A 427 18.28 26.66 11.00
CA PRO A 427 18.27 25.76 9.86
C PRO A 427 17.43 26.24 8.66
N ASP A 428 16.74 27.39 8.73
CA ASP A 428 15.94 27.97 7.64
C ASP A 428 14.96 26.94 7.02
N GLY A 429 14.32 26.14 7.87
CA GLY A 429 13.39 25.08 7.48
C GLY A 429 14.03 23.75 7.04
N GLN A 430 15.36 23.66 6.94
CA GLN A 430 16.10 22.43 6.59
C GLN A 430 16.41 21.58 7.82
N PHE A 431 15.38 21.17 8.57
CA PHE A 431 15.51 20.52 9.88
C PHE A 431 16.19 19.13 9.93
N LEU A 432 16.65 18.61 8.80
CA LEU A 432 17.38 17.33 8.70
C LEU A 432 18.84 17.52 8.28
N ARG A 433 19.29 18.77 8.14
CA ARG A 433 20.63 19.17 7.72
C ARG A 433 21.37 19.88 8.83
N ASP A 434 22.69 19.77 8.80
CA ASP A 434 23.60 20.49 9.70
C ASP A 434 23.23 20.33 11.19
N VAL A 435 22.67 19.17 11.53
CA VAL A 435 22.27 18.84 12.90
C VAL A 435 23.52 18.50 13.70
N VAL A 436 23.75 19.25 14.77
CA VAL A 436 24.89 19.08 15.66
C VAL A 436 24.71 17.86 16.55
N ALA A 437 23.51 17.72 17.12
CA ALA A 437 23.18 16.63 18.03
C ALA A 437 21.66 16.44 18.15
N VAL A 438 21.27 15.22 18.54
CA VAL A 438 19.90 14.87 18.92
C VAL A 438 19.87 14.54 20.41
N TYR A 439 18.89 15.07 21.12
CA TYR A 439 18.65 14.80 22.54
C TYR A 439 17.21 14.37 22.77
N TYR A 440 17.02 13.28 23.50
CA TYR A 440 15.69 12.83 23.93
C TYR A 440 15.44 13.31 25.37
N PRO A 441 14.54 14.29 25.59
CA PRO A 441 14.28 14.83 26.94
C PRO A 441 13.62 13.82 27.87
N ARG A 442 13.01 12.76 27.33
CA ARG A 442 12.32 11.69 28.04
C ARG A 442 12.63 10.36 27.35
N ALA A 443 12.50 9.26 28.10
CA ALA A 443 12.53 7.94 27.48
C ALA A 443 11.39 7.83 26.47
N THR A 444 11.72 7.47 25.23
CA THR A 444 10.76 7.33 24.14
C THR A 444 11.15 6.13 23.27
N PRO A 445 10.16 5.37 22.76
CA PRO A 445 10.41 4.37 21.73
C PRO A 445 10.62 5.01 20.35
N VAL A 446 10.07 6.21 20.12
CA VAL A 446 10.07 6.87 18.81
C VAL A 446 11.38 7.60 18.58
N LEU A 447 12.15 7.11 17.62
CA LEU A 447 13.41 7.74 17.24
C LEU A 447 13.17 8.98 16.37
N ASP A 448 14.04 9.98 16.55
CA ASP A 448 14.16 11.12 15.65
C ASP A 448 14.67 10.68 14.27
N MET A 449 14.26 11.37 13.21
CA MET A 449 14.71 11.07 11.83
C MET A 449 16.23 11.09 11.66
N VAL A 450 16.93 11.95 12.37
CA VAL A 450 18.41 12.07 12.33
C VAL A 450 19.09 10.85 12.95
N ASP A 451 18.41 10.18 13.90
CA ASP A 451 18.87 8.94 14.54
C ASP A 451 18.42 7.69 13.74
N LEU A 452 17.18 7.71 13.22
CA LEU A 452 16.57 6.57 12.53
C LEU A 452 17.14 6.35 11.12
N MET A 453 17.21 7.40 10.31
CA MET A 453 17.51 7.26 8.87
C MET A 453 18.90 6.63 8.61
N PRO A 454 19.97 7.02 9.30
CA PRO A 454 21.26 6.35 9.15
C PRO A 454 21.22 4.87 9.53
N ARG A 455 20.44 4.49 10.54
CA ARG A 455 20.29 3.10 10.98
C ARG A 455 19.56 2.24 9.95
N MET A 456 18.44 2.75 9.42
CA MET A 456 17.69 2.06 8.36
C MET A 456 18.54 1.89 7.10
N LYS A 457 19.31 2.91 6.71
CA LYS A 457 20.26 2.83 5.59
C LYS A 457 21.35 1.80 5.85
N GLY A 458 21.97 1.83 7.04
CA GLY A 458 22.98 0.84 7.44
C GLY A 458 22.46 -0.60 7.45
N TRP A 459 21.23 -0.82 7.90
CA TRP A 459 20.57 -2.12 7.82
C TRP A 459 20.33 -2.55 6.37
N LEU A 460 19.80 -1.66 5.53
CA LEU A 460 19.59 -1.96 4.11
C LEU A 460 20.91 -2.33 3.44
N ASP A 461 22.00 -1.64 3.74
CA ASP A 461 23.31 -1.92 3.14
C ASP A 461 23.86 -3.29 3.56
N THR A 462 23.57 -3.73 4.78
CA THR A 462 24.16 -4.94 5.39
C THR A 462 23.27 -6.17 5.32
N THR A 463 21.95 -6.01 5.19
CA THR A 463 21.02 -7.14 5.13
C THR A 463 21.25 -7.97 3.87
N ALA A 464 21.18 -9.30 4.03
CA ALA A 464 21.24 -10.26 2.92
C ALA A 464 19.90 -10.36 2.16
N GLN A 465 18.82 -9.78 2.69
CA GLN A 465 17.50 -9.80 2.05
C GLN A 465 17.49 -8.91 0.80
N THR A 466 16.85 -9.39 -0.27
CA THR A 466 16.71 -8.65 -1.54
C THR A 466 15.25 -8.33 -1.88
N MET A 467 14.33 -9.23 -1.55
CA MET A 467 12.89 -9.11 -1.83
C MET A 467 12.06 -9.69 -0.67
N GLY A 468 11.02 -8.98 -0.27
CA GLY A 468 9.92 -9.44 0.59
C GLY A 468 8.64 -9.67 -0.22
N ASN A 469 7.51 -9.89 0.45
CA ASN A 469 6.22 -10.07 -0.23
C ASN A 469 5.70 -8.77 -0.86
N TRP A 470 6.01 -7.61 -0.27
CA TRP A 470 5.52 -6.30 -0.67
C TRP A 470 6.61 -5.23 -0.77
N GLY A 471 7.75 -5.43 -0.10
CA GLY A 471 8.92 -4.55 -0.15
C GLY A 471 10.08 -5.16 -0.93
N SER A 472 10.89 -4.31 -1.58
CA SER A 472 12.22 -4.71 -2.09
C SER A 472 13.29 -3.77 -1.54
N LYS A 473 14.52 -4.28 -1.36
CA LYS A 473 15.65 -3.49 -0.89
C LYS A 473 15.85 -2.22 -1.72
N GLU A 474 15.73 -2.34 -3.05
CA GLU A 474 15.83 -1.25 -4.01
C GLU A 474 14.76 -0.17 -3.77
N LYS A 475 13.47 -0.53 -3.69
CA LYS A 475 12.38 0.43 -3.48
C LYS A 475 12.48 1.17 -2.16
N ILE A 476 12.91 0.49 -1.10
CA ILE A 476 13.14 1.13 0.20
C ILE A 476 14.32 2.11 0.07
N GLY A 477 15.43 1.68 -0.54
CA GLY A 477 16.59 2.53 -0.80
C GLY A 477 16.24 3.79 -1.59
N GLU A 478 15.50 3.66 -2.68
CA GLU A 478 14.99 4.79 -3.49
C GLU A 478 14.18 5.76 -2.62
N ARG A 479 13.21 5.26 -1.85
CA ARG A 479 12.38 6.09 -0.97
C ARG A 479 13.22 6.85 0.05
N LEU A 480 14.17 6.17 0.72
CA LEU A 480 15.02 6.81 1.74
C LEU A 480 16.10 7.72 1.14
N SER A 481 16.40 7.59 -0.15
CA SER A 481 17.36 8.45 -0.85
C SER A 481 16.77 9.80 -1.25
N GLY A 482 15.44 9.90 -1.35
CA GLY A 482 14.73 11.16 -1.64
C GLY A 482 14.92 12.23 -0.57
N THR A 483 15.33 11.84 0.64
CA THR A 483 15.61 12.75 1.75
C THR A 483 17.05 12.57 2.20
N THR A 484 17.79 13.66 2.21
CA THR A 484 19.14 13.63 2.78
C THR A 484 19.09 14.05 4.24
N VAL A 485 19.79 13.29 5.07
CA VAL A 485 19.88 13.46 6.51
C VAL A 485 21.36 13.42 6.86
N ASP A 486 21.83 14.45 7.54
CA ASP A 486 23.21 14.49 8.01
C ASP A 486 23.28 13.76 9.36
N PRO A 487 24.08 12.67 9.49
CA PRO A 487 24.14 11.92 10.73
C PRO A 487 24.67 12.80 11.87
N ALA A 488 23.93 12.85 12.96
CA ALA A 488 24.32 13.56 14.18
C ALA A 488 24.40 12.59 15.36
N PRO A 489 25.29 12.84 16.35
CA PRO A 489 25.32 12.06 17.56
C PRO A 489 24.03 12.22 18.38
N VAL A 490 23.50 11.10 18.86
CA VAL A 490 22.52 11.10 19.96
C VAL A 490 23.26 11.27 21.27
N ILE A 491 22.93 12.34 22.00
CA ILE A 491 23.53 12.66 23.29
C ILE A 491 22.55 12.33 24.42
N GLY A 492 23.08 11.70 25.47
CA GLY A 492 22.35 11.50 26.72
C GLY A 492 22.51 12.70 27.67
N PRO A 493 21.77 12.74 28.78
CA PRO A 493 21.92 13.77 29.82
C PRO A 493 23.37 13.91 30.33
N ASP A 494 24.13 12.82 30.34
CA ASP A 494 25.53 12.73 30.72
C ASP A 494 26.49 13.47 29.76
N ARG A 495 26.05 13.71 28.51
CA ARG A 495 26.85 14.35 27.46
C ARG A 495 26.41 15.77 27.12
N LEU A 496 25.48 16.38 27.88
CA LEU A 496 25.09 17.79 27.73
C LEU A 496 26.27 18.76 27.90
N THR A 497 27.29 18.37 28.67
CA THR A 497 28.53 19.15 28.83
C THR A 497 29.31 19.35 27.52
N GLN A 498 29.12 18.46 26.53
CA GLN A 498 29.72 18.60 25.20
C GLN A 498 29.02 19.71 24.40
N LEU A 499 27.69 19.82 24.51
CA LEU A 499 26.96 20.95 23.94
C LEU A 499 27.27 22.25 24.66
N ASP A 500 27.48 22.23 25.99
CA ASP A 500 27.96 23.42 26.71
C ASP A 500 29.34 23.87 26.22
N ALA A 501 30.22 22.95 25.84
CA ALA A 501 31.50 23.31 25.24
C ALA A 501 31.30 23.97 23.86
N LEU A 502 30.40 23.42 23.04
CA LEU A 502 30.09 23.97 21.72
C LEU A 502 29.42 25.34 21.80
N LEU A 503 28.42 25.52 22.67
CA LEU A 503 27.79 26.81 22.92
C LEU A 503 28.84 27.86 23.31
N ARG A 504 29.83 27.48 24.14
CA ARG A 504 30.92 28.37 24.52
C ARG A 504 31.89 28.71 23.38
N GLU A 505 32.06 27.79 22.44
CA GLU A 505 32.91 28.01 21.27
C GLU A 505 32.23 28.89 20.23
N LYS A 506 30.94 28.68 20.00
CA LYS A 506 30.17 29.30 18.92
C LYS A 506 29.46 30.58 19.33
N GLY A 507 29.28 30.81 20.64
CA GLY A 507 28.51 31.92 21.20
C GLY A 507 27.03 31.57 21.33
N ASP A 508 26.46 31.00 20.27
CA ASP A 508 25.03 30.70 20.17
C ASP A 508 24.78 29.24 19.77
N LEU A 509 23.63 28.72 20.17
CA LEU A 509 23.14 27.39 19.77
C LEU A 509 21.60 27.43 19.62
N VAL A 510 21.09 26.98 18.48
CA VAL A 510 19.65 26.87 18.25
C VAL A 510 19.17 25.47 18.65
N ALA A 511 18.11 25.39 19.45
CA ALA A 511 17.47 24.14 19.82
C ALA A 511 16.00 24.12 19.37
N ILE A 512 15.62 23.06 18.65
CA ILE A 512 14.26 22.88 18.15
C ILE A 512 13.70 21.56 18.67
N GLY A 513 12.55 21.61 19.32
CA GLY A 513 11.80 20.44 19.79
C GLY A 513 10.87 19.91 18.71
N PHE A 514 10.87 18.60 18.48
CA PHE A 514 10.08 17.89 17.49
C PHE A 514 9.12 16.91 18.18
N ASP A 515 7.90 16.75 17.65
CA ASP A 515 6.95 15.73 18.11
C ASP A 515 7.21 14.35 17.52
N VAL A 516 6.39 13.35 17.87
CA VAL A 516 6.52 11.97 17.37
C VAL A 516 6.29 11.86 15.85
N LEU A 517 5.58 12.81 15.25
CA LEU A 517 5.38 12.93 13.80
C LEU A 517 6.52 13.72 13.14
N GLN A 518 7.57 14.06 13.90
CA GLN A 518 8.75 14.78 13.47
C GLN A 518 8.48 16.24 13.07
N ALA A 519 7.33 16.80 13.47
CA ALA A 519 6.97 18.20 13.21
C ALA A 519 7.61 19.12 14.26
N PRO A 520 8.20 20.26 13.87
CA PRO A 520 8.79 21.22 14.81
C PRO A 520 7.70 21.88 15.67
N ARG A 521 7.94 21.96 16.99
CA ARG A 521 6.95 22.43 17.98
C ARG A 521 7.41 23.63 18.78
N SER A 522 8.69 23.73 19.08
CA SER A 522 9.24 24.90 19.76
C SER A 522 10.68 25.15 19.35
N ARG A 523 11.07 26.42 19.34
CA ARG A 523 12.43 26.89 19.04
C ARG A 523 12.92 27.76 20.19
N ILE A 524 14.20 27.67 20.50
CA ILE A 524 14.88 28.58 21.42
C ILE A 524 16.32 28.80 20.94
N VAL A 525 16.83 30.01 21.13
CA VAL A 525 18.25 30.33 20.93
C VAL A 525 18.90 30.44 22.30
N PHE A 526 19.93 29.64 22.52
CA PHE A 526 20.78 29.75 23.70
C PHE A 526 21.99 30.60 23.38
N GLU A 527 22.28 31.57 24.23
CA GLU A 527 23.51 32.35 24.17
C GLU A 527 24.37 32.08 25.40
N GLN A 528 25.68 32.15 25.21
CA GLN A 528 26.62 32.06 26.31
C GLN A 528 26.57 33.34 27.16
N LYS A 529 26.29 33.16 28.46
CA LYS A 529 26.39 34.23 29.46
C LYS A 529 27.83 34.65 29.78
#